data_AF-A0A8T7BLE7-F1
#
_entry.id   AF-A0A8T7BLE7-F1
#
_cell.length_a   1.000
_cell.length_b   1.000
_cell.length_c   1.000
_cell.angle_alpha   90.00
_cell.angle_beta   90.00
_cell.angle_gamma   90.00
#
_symmetry.space_group_name_H-M   'P 1'
#
loop_
_entity.id
_entity.type
_entity.pdbx_description
1 polymer ?
#
loop_
_entity_poly.entity_id
_entity_poly.type
_entity_poly.pdbx_seq_one_letter_code
_entity_poly.pdbx_strand_id
1 'polypeptide(L)' 'MAFVAIADRDKDAHVHDPETFITKYVWSQDHKVIAIQYGTVAILVGLVALALSV' A
#
# COMPACT_ATOMS: atom_id res chain seq x y z
N MET A 1 28.97 -16.16 -8.04
CA MET A 1 28.01 -15.49 -7.13
C MET A 1 26.96 -14.82 -8.00
N ALA A 2 25.73 -15.31 -8.01
CA ALA A 2 24.68 -14.75 -8.86
C ALA A 2 24.14 -13.45 -8.25
N PHE A 3 24.04 -12.39 -9.05
CA PHE A 3 23.45 -11.12 -8.63
C PHE A 3 21.92 -11.29 -8.62
N VAL A 4 21.35 -11.47 -7.43
CA VAL A 4 19.91 -11.54 -7.21
C VAL A 4 19.35 -10.14 -6.98
N ALA A 5 18.33 -9.76 -7.76
CA ALA A 5 17.68 -8.47 -7.63
C ALA A 5 17.04 -8.32 -6.23
N ILE A 6 17.02 -7.10 -5.67
CA ILE A 6 16.50 -6.87 -4.31
C ILE A 6 15.05 -7.33 -4.15
N ALA A 7 14.25 -7.26 -5.22
CA ALA A 7 12.85 -7.70 -5.26
C ALA A 7 12.68 -9.23 -5.25
N ASP A 8 13.74 -9.98 -5.58
CA ASP A 8 13.73 -11.45 -5.61
C ASP A 8 14.34 -12.04 -4.33
N ARG A 9 15.03 -11.21 -3.51
CA ARG A 9 15.51 -11.58 -2.16
C ARG A 9 14.39 -11.69 -1.12
N ASP A 10 13.25 -11.04 -1.34
CA ASP A 10 12.11 -11.03 -0.39
C ASP A 10 11.34 -12.35 -0.38
N LYS A 11 11.55 -13.25 -1.35
CA LYS A 11 10.82 -14.53 -1.44
C LYS A 11 11.36 -15.61 -0.50
N ASP A 12 12.61 -15.50 -0.07
CA ASP A 12 13.28 -16.47 0.81
C ASP A 12 13.30 -16.04 2.30
N ALA A 13 12.81 -14.83 2.61
CA ALA A 13 12.59 -14.40 3.97
C ALA A 13 11.27 -15.01 4.46
N HIS A 14 11.39 -16.06 5.28
CA HIS A 14 10.31 -16.67 6.05
C HIS A 14 9.22 -15.66 6.41
N VAL A 15 8.00 -16.00 5.99
CA VAL A 15 6.74 -15.29 6.23
C VAL A 15 6.59 -14.96 7.72
N HIS A 16 7.05 -13.78 8.10
CA HIS A 16 6.60 -13.12 9.32
C HIS A 16 5.34 -12.37 8.93
N ASP A 17 4.18 -12.89 9.33
CA ASP A 17 2.92 -12.18 9.22
C ASP A 17 3.11 -10.73 9.71
N PRO A 18 2.71 -9.71 8.93
CA PRO A 18 2.88 -8.33 9.35
C PRO A 18 2.03 -8.07 10.60
N GLU A 19 2.66 -8.00 11.78
CA GLU A 19 2.00 -7.76 13.08
C GLU A 19 1.39 -6.35 13.21
N THR A 20 1.69 -5.44 12.28
CA THR A 20 1.27 -4.04 12.35
C THR A 20 0.51 -3.58 11.11
N PHE A 21 -0.58 -2.85 11.34
CA PHE A 21 -1.47 -2.27 10.31
C PHE A 21 -0.73 -1.47 9.23
N ILE A 22 0.41 -0.86 9.59
CA ILE A 22 1.24 -0.02 8.72
C ILE A 22 1.89 -0.83 7.59
N THR A 23 2.44 -2.01 7.86
CA THR A 23 3.09 -2.84 6.82
C THR A 23 2.07 -3.47 5.86
N LYS A 24 0.86 -3.76 6.33
CA LYS A 24 -0.22 -4.35 5.51
C LYS A 24 -0.91 -3.34 4.60
N TYR A 25 -0.99 -2.07 5.00
CA TYR A 25 -1.77 -1.06 4.28
C TYR A 25 -0.99 0.14 3.74
N VAL A 26 0.19 0.49 4.26
CA VAL A 26 0.97 1.67 3.77
C VAL A 26 2.11 1.24 2.84
N TRP A 27 2.73 0.08 3.10
CA TRP A 27 3.86 -0.45 2.33
C TRP A 27 3.52 -1.67 1.45
N SER A 28 2.24 -1.90 1.17
CA SER A 28 1.80 -3.00 0.31
C SER A 28 1.96 -2.67 -1.17
N GLN A 29 2.72 -3.50 -1.90
CA GLN A 29 2.85 -3.46 -3.37
C GLN A 29 1.70 -4.20 -4.09
N ASP A 30 0.74 -4.76 -3.34
CA ASP A 30 -0.44 -5.40 -3.93
C ASP A 30 -1.32 -4.34 -4.61
N HIS A 31 -1.52 -4.49 -5.92
CA HIS A 31 -2.34 -3.61 -6.74
C HIS A 31 -3.81 -3.50 -6.26
N LYS A 32 -4.29 -4.47 -5.50
CA LYS A 32 -5.59 -4.45 -4.82
C LYS A 32 -5.60 -3.50 -3.62
N VAL A 33 -4.50 -3.43 -2.86
CA VAL A 33 -4.34 -2.47 -1.74
C VAL A 33 -4.14 -1.05 -2.29
N ILE A 34 -3.36 -0.90 -3.36
CA ILE A 34 -3.17 0.40 -4.05
C ILE A 34 -4.50 0.98 -4.52
N ALA A 35 -5.39 0.16 -5.09
CA ALA A 35 -6.72 0.60 -5.52
C ALA A 35 -7.56 1.16 -4.36
N ILE A 36 -7.52 0.50 -3.20
CA ILE A 36 -8.24 0.95 -2.00
C ILE A 36 -7.63 2.25 -1.47
N GLN A 37 -6.30 2.35 -1.39
CA GLN A 37 -5.60 3.57 -0.95
C GLN A 37 -6.02 4.78 -1.78
N TYR A 38 -5.88 4.71 -3.11
CA TYR A 38 -6.25 5.81 -4.00
C TYR A 38 -7.76 6.11 -3.98
N GLY A 39 -8.60 5.07 -3.93
CA GLY A 39 -10.05 5.24 -3.82
C GLY A 39 -10.46 5.99 -2.56
N THR A 40 -9.90 5.63 -1.40
CA THR A 40 -10.16 6.34 -0.14
C THR A 40 -9.69 7.78 -0.19
N VAL A 41 -8.48 8.05 -0.69
CA VAL A 41 -7.96 9.42 -0.84
C VAL A 41 -8.85 10.26 -1.76
N ALA A 42 -9.28 9.70 -2.90
CA ALA A 42 -10.15 10.39 -3.84
C ALA A 42 -11.51 10.76 -3.24
N ILE A 43 -12.13 9.85 -2.48
CA ILE A 43 -13.40 10.11 -1.79
C ILE A 43 -13.21 11.23 -0.75
N LEU A 44 -12.16 11.16 0.07
CA LEU A 44 -11.91 12.17 1.11
C LEU A 44 -11.72 13.57 0.52
N VAL A 45 -10.87 13.69 -0.51
CA VAL A 45 -10.66 14.98 -1.19
C VAL A 45 -11.94 15.46 -1.87
N GLY A 46 -12.72 14.56 -2.47
CA GLY A 46 -14.04 14.88 -3.04
C GLY A 46 -15.00 15.45 -2.00
N LEU A 47 -15.07 14.85 -0.81
CA LEU A 47 -15.90 15.35 0.29
C LEU A 47 -15.44 16.73 0.79
N VAL A 48 -14.12 16.95 0.92
CA VAL A 48 -13.58 18.27 1.28
C VAL A 48 -13.93 19.31 0.22
N ALA A 49 -13.80 18.97 -1.06
CA ALA A 49 -14.16 19.86 -2.16
C ALA A 49 -15.64 20.24 -2.12
N LEU A 50 -16.54 19.27 -1.89
CA LEU A 50 -17.97 19.54 -1.74
C LEU A 50 -18.27 20.45 -0.54
N ALA A 51 -17.59 20.23 0.59
CA ALA A 51 -17.78 21.05 1.79
C ALA A 51 -17.28 22.51 1.62
N LEU A 52 -16.20 22.71 0.85
CA LEU A 52 -15.66 24.04 0.53
C LEU A 52 -16.35 24.73 -0.65
N SER A 53 -17.19 24.00 -1.39
CA SER A 53 -17.94 24.52 -2.54
C SER A 53 -19.20 25.31 -2.12
N VAL A 54 -19.11 26.11 -1.06
CA VAL A 54 -20.17 27.02 -0.59
C VAL A 54 -19.96 28.44 -1.13
#